data_AF-A0A4R5MHW4-F1
#
_entry.id   AF-A0A4R5MHW4-F1
#
_cell.length_a   1.000
_cell.length_b   1.000
_cell.length_c   1.000
_cell.angle_alpha   90.00
_cell.angle_beta   90.00
_cell.angle_gamma   90.00
#
_symmetry.space_group_name_H-M   'P 1'
#
loop_
_entity.id
_entity.type
_entity.pdbx_description
1 polymer ?
#
loop_
_entity_poly.entity_id
_entity_poly.type
_entity_poly.pdbx_seq_one_letter_code
_entity_poly.pdbx_strand_id
1 'polypeptide(L)' 'MQGWVKHEVIACERCATAIECKANAYTKCQCSAVQLSINEVQYISELYDGCLCARCLFELQAAYREDVGI' A
#
# COMPACT_ATOMS: atom_id res chain seq x y z
N MET A 1 15.65 -16.12 -24.98
CA MET A 1 15.70 -14.83 -24.26
C MET A 1 14.76 -14.95 -23.07
N GLN A 2 15.30 -15.24 -21.88
CA GLN A 2 14.51 -15.70 -20.72
C GLN A 2 14.36 -14.56 -19.72
N GLY A 3 13.19 -13.91 -19.70
CA GLY A 3 12.82 -12.90 -18.71
C GLY A 3 12.13 -13.57 -17.53
N TRP A 4 12.90 -14.05 -16.55
CA TRP A 4 12.35 -14.50 -15.27
C TRP A 4 12.04 -13.27 -14.40
N VAL A 5 10.79 -12.82 -14.38
CA VAL A 5 10.30 -11.82 -13.43
C VAL A 5 9.89 -12.50 -12.11
N LYS A 6 10.86 -12.64 -11.20
CA LYS A 6 10.65 -13.07 -9.79
C LYS A 6 10.29 -11.89 -8.91
N HIS A 7 9.29 -11.14 -9.36
CA HIS A 7 8.69 -10.05 -8.59
C HIS A 7 7.19 -10.23 -8.77
N GLU A 8 6.47 -10.59 -7.70
CA GLU A 8 5.00 -10.64 -7.75
C GLU A 8 4.50 -9.20 -7.94
N VAL A 9 4.22 -8.86 -9.19
CA VAL A 9 3.56 -7.61 -9.52
C VAL A 9 2.08 -7.88 -9.27
N ILE A 10 1.62 -7.51 -8.09
CA ILE A 10 0.19 -7.59 -7.74
C ILE A 10 -0.49 -6.29 -8.11
N ALA A 11 -1.80 -6.31 -8.33
CA ALA A 11 -2.57 -5.11 -8.60
C ALA A 11 -3.05 -4.50 -7.28
N CYS A 12 -2.92 -3.18 -7.14
CA CYS A 12 -3.51 -2.45 -6.03
C CYS A 12 -5.04 -2.60 -6.07
N GLU A 13 -5.66 -3.01 -4.96
CA GLU A 13 -7.13 -3.19 -4.94
C GLU A 13 -7.92 -1.90 -5.21
N ARG A 14 -7.35 -0.74 -4.84
CA ARG A 14 -8.03 0.55 -4.99
C ARG A 14 -7.93 1.14 -6.40
N CYS A 15 -6.72 1.14 -6.98
CA CYS A 15 -6.48 1.81 -8.27
C CYS A 15 -6.09 0.87 -9.40
N ALA A 16 -6.06 -0.44 -9.16
CA ALA A 16 -5.60 -1.47 -10.07
C ALA A 16 -4.17 -1.26 -10.61
N THR A 17 -3.38 -0.36 -10.00
CA THR A 17 -2.01 -0.12 -10.45
C THR A 17 -1.14 -1.32 -10.12
N ALA A 18 -0.28 -1.69 -11.05
CA ALA A 18 0.77 -2.68 -10.84
C ALA A 18 1.71 -2.20 -9.72
N ILE A 19 1.80 -2.98 -8.64
CA ILE A 19 2.72 -2.75 -7.53
C ILE A 19 3.65 -3.94 -7.38
N GLU A 20 4.94 -3.61 -7.24
CA GLU A 20 5.93 -4.58 -6.80
C GLU A 20 5.74 -4.80 -5.30
N CYS A 21 5.04 -5.88 -4.96
CA CYS A 21 4.98 -6.35 -3.58
C CYS A 21 6.13 -7.32 -3.36
N LYS A 22 6.95 -7.06 -2.36
CA LYS A 22 7.92 -8.04 -1.87
C LYS A 22 7.42 -8.53 -0.53
N ALA A 23 6.42 -9.42 -0.51
CA ALA A 23 5.91 -10.01 0.73
C ALA A 23 7.04 -10.67 1.55
N ASN A 24 8.06 -11.20 0.86
CA ASN A 24 9.26 -11.78 1.47
C ASN A 24 10.30 -10.74 1.99
N ALA A 25 10.08 -9.46 1.72
CA ALA A 25 10.89 -8.34 2.22
C ALA A 25 9.98 -7.14 2.46
N TYR A 26 9.12 -7.24 3.47
CA TYR A 26 8.14 -6.20 3.83
C TYR A 26 8.78 -4.81 3.97
N THR A 27 10.02 -4.73 4.49
CA THR A 27 10.81 -3.50 4.62
C THR A 27 11.21 -2.84 3.31
N LYS A 28 11.10 -3.57 2.19
CA LYS A 28 11.37 -3.09 0.82
C LYS A 28 10.11 -2.99 -0.03
N CYS A 29 8.94 -3.27 0.53
CA CYS A 29 7.68 -3.11 -0.19
C CYS A 29 7.31 -1.63 -0.26
N GLN A 30 6.67 -1.20 -1.36
CA GLN A 30 6.21 0.18 -1.50
C GLN A 30 5.23 0.60 -0.39
N CYS A 31 4.52 -0.35 0.23
CA CYS A 31 3.68 -0.04 1.40
C CYS A 31 4.49 0.41 2.61
N SER A 32 5.72 -0.07 2.80
CA SER A 32 6.61 0.34 3.90
C SER A 32 7.29 1.69 3.66
N ALA A 33 7.22 2.25 2.45
CA ALA A 33 7.72 3.59 2.17
C ALA A 33 6.82 4.69 2.74
N VAL A 34 5.56 4.36 3.05
CA VAL A 34 4.60 5.29 3.66
C VAL A 34 4.61 5.07 5.16
N GLN A 35 4.91 6.12 5.91
CA GLN A 35 4.81 6.09 7.37
C GLN A 35 3.38 6.34 7.78
N LEU A 36 2.66 5.27 8.09
CA LEU A 36 1.30 5.30 8.62
C LEU A 36 1.36 5.05 10.12
N SER A 37 0.60 5.81 10.89
CA SER A 37 0.35 5.56 12.31
C SER A 37 -0.57 4.36 12.48
N ILE A 38 -0.58 3.77 13.68
CA ILE A 38 -1.43 2.61 14.00
C ILE A 38 -2.90 2.90 13.66
N ASN A 39 -3.41 4.10 13.96
CA ASN A 39 -4.80 4.48 13.65
C ASN A 39 -5.07 4.51 12.14
N GLU A 40 -4.14 5.05 11.36
CA GLU A 40 -4.26 5.11 9.89
C GLU A 40 -4.23 3.71 9.29
N VAL A 41 -3.32 2.85 9.75
CA VAL A 41 -3.25 1.45 9.30
C VAL A 41 -4.53 0.71 9.63
N GLN A 42 -5.06 0.86 10.84
CA GLN A 42 -6.33 0.24 11.24
C GLN A 42 -7.47 0.70 10.33
N TYR A 43 -7.63 2.01 10.15
CA TYR A 43 -8.64 2.58 9.27
C TYR A 43 -8.54 2.03 7.83
N ILE A 44 -7.31 1.93 7.30
CA ILE A 44 -7.08 1.39 5.96
C ILE A 44 -7.40 -0.11 5.90
N SER A 45 -7.00 -0.89 6.90
CA SER A 45 -7.29 -2.32 6.98
C SER A 45 -8.78 -2.64 7.17
N GLU A 46 -9.56 -1.72 7.76
CA GLU A 46 -11.02 -1.85 7.84
C GLU A 46 -11.71 -1.61 6.48
N LEU A 47 -11.07 -0.82 5.59
CA LEU A 47 -11.59 -0.50 4.26
C LEU A 47 -11.09 -1.42 3.15
N TYR A 48 -9.85 -1.88 3.26
CA TYR A 48 -9.14 -2.68 2.24
C TYR A 48 -8.35 -3.80 2.92
N ASP A 49 -8.61 -5.04 2.51
CA ASP A 49 -7.97 -6.24 3.10
C ASP A 49 -6.69 -6.66 2.36
N GLY A 50 -6.50 -6.20 1.11
CA GLY A 50 -5.36 -6.52 0.27
C GLY A 50 -4.32 -5.41 0.14
N CYS A 51 -3.47 -5.54 -0.86
CA CYS A 51 -2.30 -4.67 -1.01
C CYS A 51 -2.65 -3.36 -1.70
N LEU A 52 -2.24 -2.26 -1.08
CA LEU A 52 -2.37 -0.92 -1.63
C LEU A 52 -1.01 -0.34 -2.03
N CYS A 53 -1.01 0.44 -3.10
CA CYS A 53 0.19 1.15 -3.53
C CYS A 53 0.48 2.35 -2.62
N ALA A 54 1.75 2.78 -2.58
CA ALA A 54 2.18 3.94 -1.80
C ALA A 54 1.30 5.18 -2.06
N ARG A 55 0.91 5.39 -3.33
CA ARG A 55 0.04 6.49 -3.72
C ARG A 55 -1.35 6.40 -3.07
N CYS A 56 -1.99 5.24 -3.10
CA CYS A 56 -3.28 5.05 -2.44
C CYS A 56 -3.17 5.18 -0.92
N LEU A 57 -2.08 4.67 -0.33
CA LEU A 57 -1.82 4.84 1.10
C LEU A 57 -1.64 6.32 1.48
N PHE A 58 -0.92 7.12 0.67
CA PHE A 58 -0.80 8.57 0.89
C PHE A 58 -2.14 9.30 0.77
N GLU A 59 -2.97 8.94 -0.21
CA GLU A 59 -4.30 9.52 -0.35
C GLU A 59 -5.20 9.18 0.85
N LEU A 60 -5.17 7.93 1.31
CA LEU A 60 -5.93 7.49 2.49
C LEU A 60 -5.42 8.13 3.77
N GLN A 61 -4.10 8.26 3.93
CA GLN A 61 -3.48 9.02 5.02
C GLN A 61 -3.96 10.47 5.02
N ALA A 62 -3.92 11.15 3.87
CA ALA A 62 -4.38 12.53 3.77
C ALA A 62 -5.87 12.65 4.08
N ALA A 63 -6.70 11.76 3.53
CA ALA A 63 -8.13 11.71 3.81
C ALA A 63 -8.43 11.46 5.29
N TYR A 64 -7.74 10.50 5.92
CA TYR A 64 -7.88 10.22 7.35
C TYR A 64 -7.48 11.43 8.21
N ARG A 65 -6.39 12.10 7.88
CA ARG A 65 -5.94 13.30 8.60
C ARG A 65 -6.91 14.47 8.45
N GLU A 66 -7.51 14.63 7.27
CA GLU A 66 -8.54 15.63 7.02
C GLU A 66 -9.83 15.32 7.81
N ASP A 67 -10.27 14.05 7.81
CA ASP A 67 -11.46 13.58 8.54
C ASP A 67 -11.30 13.75 10.07
N VAL A 68 -10.13 13.39 10.60
CA VAL A 68 -9.82 13.50 12.04
C VAL A 68 -9.40 14.93 12.45
N GLY A 69 -9.17 15.82 11.48
CA GLY A 69 -8.86 17.23 11.72
C GLY A 69 -7.48 17.52 12.32
N ILE A 70 -6.45 16.75 11.93
CA ILE A 70 -5.06 16.84 12.45
C ILE A 70 -4.09 17.45 11.43
#